data_AF-A0A0Q7HDT5-F1
#
_entry.id   AF-A0A0Q7HDT5-F1
#
_cell.length_a   1.000
_cell.length_b   1.000
_cell.length_c   1.000
_cell.angle_alpha   90.00
_cell.angle_beta   90.00
_cell.angle_gamma   90.00
#
_symmetry.space_group_name_H-M   'P 1'
#
loop_
_entity.id
_entity.type
_entity.pdbx_description
1 polymer ?
#
loop_
_entity_poly.entity_id
_entity_poly.type
_entity_poly.pdbx_seq_one_letter_code
_entity_poly.pdbx_strand_id
1 'polypeptide(L)'
;MPSGFSGAAIFEVEPQGQLRLDASAVIALSSAYRLFEKTGQDLNNFDLHVIDRKKENVEDEGGADTIGIVFSAKLAPGQKGLGNASKLGRSVMYIASRATGEILREQGSR
;
A
#
# COMPACT_ATOMS: atom_id res chain seq x y z
N MET A 1 36.44 -10.11 36.27
CA MET A 1 36.30 -9.82 34.83
C MET A 1 34.85 -9.43 34.60
N PRO A 2 34.50 -8.17 34.28
CA PRO A 2 33.10 -7.81 34.06
C PRO A 2 32.66 -8.35 32.70
N SER A 3 31.59 -9.15 32.73
CA SER A 3 30.83 -9.62 31.58
C SER A 3 30.21 -8.44 30.84
N GLY A 4 30.47 -8.36 29.54
CA GLY A 4 29.96 -7.31 28.66
C GLY A 4 28.44 -7.28 28.63
N PHE A 5 27.87 -6.08 28.75
CA PHE A 5 26.49 -5.80 28.43
C PHE A 5 26.26 -6.06 26.93
N SER A 6 25.51 -7.11 26.59
CA SER A 6 24.89 -7.22 25.27
C SER A 6 23.71 -6.27 25.23
N GLY A 7 23.96 -5.03 24.81
CA GLY A 7 22.90 -4.05 24.58
C GLY A 7 22.03 -4.50 23.42
N ALA A 8 20.96 -5.22 23.71
CA ALA A 8 19.84 -5.30 22.79
C ALA A 8 19.31 -3.87 22.63
N ALA A 9 19.37 -3.33 21.41
CA ALA A 9 18.89 -2.00 21.13
C ALA A 9 17.40 -1.93 21.53
N ILE A 10 17.09 -1.07 22.50
CA ILE A 10 15.72 -0.87 23.02
C ILE A 10 14.80 -0.28 21.93
N PHE A 11 15.41 0.33 20.90
CA PHE A 11 14.73 0.87 19.74
C PHE A 11 15.45 0.38 18.49
N GLU A 12 14.79 -0.52 17.77
CA GLU A 12 15.19 -0.93 16.43
C GLU A 12 14.38 -0.10 15.44
N VAL A 13 15.07 0.73 14.65
CA VAL A 13 14.43 1.45 13.56
C VAL A 13 14.45 0.48 12.38
N GLU A 14 13.29 -0.14 12.11
CA GLU A 14 13.12 -0.97 10.92
C GLU A 14 13.52 -0.14 9.68
N PRO A 15 14.44 -0.64 8.83
CA PRO A 15 14.88 0.11 7.68
C PRO A 15 13.67 0.41 6.80
N GLN A 16 13.43 1.71 6.55
CA GLN A 16 12.33 2.18 5.73
C GLN A 16 12.32 1.41 4.41
N GLY A 17 11.27 0.62 4.20
CA GLY A 17 11.21 -0.45 3.22
C GLY A 17 11.70 -0.03 1.84
N GLN A 18 12.67 -0.77 1.31
CA GLN A 18 13.12 -0.59 -0.06
C GLN A 18 12.03 -1.12 -1.00
N LEU A 19 11.27 -0.22 -1.62
CA LEU A 19 10.31 -0.58 -2.66
C LEU A 19 11.08 -1.11 -3.88
N ARG A 20 10.96 -2.41 -4.14
CA ARG A 20 11.58 -3.03 -5.31
C ARG A 20 10.63 -2.91 -6.51
N LEU A 21 10.89 -1.91 -7.35
CA LEU A 21 10.20 -1.73 -8.63
C LEU A 21 10.74 -2.73 -9.66
N ASP A 22 10.22 -3.95 -9.62
CA ASP A 22 10.43 -4.97 -10.64
C ASP A 22 9.38 -4.88 -11.77
N ALA A 23 9.53 -5.68 -12.83
CA ALA A 23 8.62 -5.65 -13.98
C ALA A 23 7.16 -5.90 -13.58
N SER A 24 6.93 -6.82 -12.64
CA SER A 24 5.60 -7.14 -12.12
C SER A 24 4.99 -5.95 -11.37
N ALA A 25 5.79 -5.21 -10.57
CA ALA A 25 5.35 -3.99 -9.92
C ALA A 25 4.96 -2.88 -10.90
N VAL A 26 5.70 -2.74 -12.01
CA VAL A 26 5.37 -1.76 -13.06
C VAL A 26 4.09 -2.15 -13.80
N ILE A 27 3.91 -3.44 -14.13
CA ILE A 27 2.69 -3.96 -14.76
C ILE A 27 1.48 -3.74 -13.84
N ALA A 28 1.63 -4.05 -12.55
CA ALA A 28 0.60 -3.86 -11.55
C ALA A 28 0.22 -2.38 -11.44
N LEU A 29 1.21 -1.49 -11.35
CA LEU A 29 0.97 -0.05 -11.26
C LEU A 29 0.24 0.49 -12.50
N SER A 30 0.67 0.10 -13.69
CA SER A 30 0.01 0.51 -14.94
C SER A 30 -1.44 0.02 -15.01
N SER A 31 -1.68 -1.23 -14.61
CA SER A 31 -3.01 -1.83 -14.61
C SER A 31 -3.93 -1.17 -13.57
N ALA A 32 -3.43 -0.95 -12.36
CA ALA A 32 -4.14 -0.27 -11.28
C ALA A 32 -4.48 1.17 -11.67
N TYR A 33 -3.55 1.89 -12.30
CA TYR A 33 -3.79 3.25 -12.81
C TYR A 33 -4.92 3.27 -13.85
N ARG A 34 -4.91 2.36 -14.83
CA ARG A 34 -5.99 2.27 -15.84
C ARG A 34 -7.35 1.92 -15.23
N LEU A 35 -7.38 1.15 -14.15
CA LEU A 35 -8.62 0.85 -13.41
C LEU A 35 -9.09 2.09 -12.64
N PHE A 36 -8.16 2.79 -11.98
CA PHE A 36 -8.46 4.02 -11.26
C PHE A 36 -9.01 5.11 -12.20
N GLU A 37 -8.45 5.29 -13.39
CA GLU A 37 -8.94 6.25 -14.38
C GLU A 37 -10.41 6.03 -14.75
N LYS A 38 -10.89 4.78 -14.77
CA LYS A 38 -12.30 4.46 -15.04
C LYS A 38 -13.25 4.94 -13.94
N THR A 39 -12.74 5.23 -12.74
CA THR A 39 -13.54 5.80 -11.65
C THR A 39 -13.91 7.27 -11.89
N GLY A 40 -13.20 7.96 -12.79
CA GLY A 40 -13.40 9.38 -13.08
C GLY A 40 -12.96 10.32 -11.96
N GLN A 41 -12.30 9.80 -10.92
CA GLN A 41 -11.78 10.61 -9.82
C GLN A 41 -10.50 11.34 -10.24
N ASP A 42 -10.31 12.58 -9.77
CA ASP A 42 -9.10 13.35 -10.05
C ASP A 42 -7.92 12.78 -9.25
N LEU A 43 -6.91 12.25 -9.94
CA LEU A 43 -5.71 11.69 -9.33
C LEU A 43 -4.98 12.68 -8.41
N ASN A 44 -5.05 13.99 -8.68
CA ASN A 44 -4.36 14.99 -7.87
C ASN A 44 -4.85 15.03 -6.42
N ASN A 45 -6.06 14.52 -6.19
CA ASN A 45 -6.66 14.39 -4.87
C ASN A 45 -6.15 13.19 -4.08
N PHE A 46 -5.19 12.41 -4.61
CA PHE A 46 -4.74 11.17 -3.99
C PHE A 46 -3.23 11.13 -3.78
N ASP A 47 -2.82 10.40 -2.75
CA ASP A 47 -1.47 9.91 -2.56
C ASP A 47 -1.40 8.45 -2.98
N LEU A 48 -0.38 8.10 -3.77
CA LEU A 48 -0.18 6.75 -4.28
C LEU A 48 0.84 6.02 -3.42
N HIS A 49 0.46 4.84 -2.90
CA HIS A 49 1.34 3.97 -2.14
C HIS A 49 1.43 2.60 -2.79
N VAL A 50 2.65 2.06 -2.88
CA VAL A 50 2.90 0.68 -3.30
C VAL A 50 3.49 -0.07 -2.11
N ILE A 51 2.86 -1.20 -1.76
CA ILE A 51 3.16 -1.95 -0.54
C ILE A 51 3.44 -3.40 -0.92
N ASP A 52 4.58 -3.91 -0.49
CA ASP A 52 4.89 -5.33 -0.59
C ASP A 52 4.14 -6.09 0.50
N ARG A 53 3.14 -6.90 0.11
CA ARG A 53 2.37 -7.73 1.03
C ARG A 53 2.97 -9.13 1.05
N LYS A 54 3.77 -9.38 2.08
CA LYS A 54 4.29 -10.70 2.43
C LYS A 54 3.37 -11.38 3.42
N LYS A 55 3.40 -12.72 3.38
CA LYS A 55 2.60 -13.69 4.17
C LYS A 55 2.42 -13.38 5.67
N GLU A 56 3.28 -12.59 6.30
CA GLU A 56 3.29 -12.39 7.76
C GLU A 56 2.42 -11.21 8.24
N ASN A 57 1.92 -10.36 7.33
CA ASN A 57 1.27 -9.08 7.69
C ASN A 57 -0.23 -8.97 7.39
N VAL A 58 -0.91 -10.03 6.93
CA VAL A 58 -2.36 -9.94 6.60
C VAL A 58 -3.08 -11.25 6.87
N GLU A 59 -4.19 -11.18 7.62
CA GLU A 59 -5.24 -12.20 7.79
C GLU A 59 -6.03 -12.44 6.48
N ASP A 60 -5.34 -12.58 5.35
CA ASP A 60 -5.98 -12.90 4.07
C ASP A 60 -5.80 -14.39 3.78
N GLU A 61 -6.91 -15.14 3.86
CA GLU A 61 -7.05 -16.54 3.45
C GLU A 61 -6.77 -16.68 1.95
N GLY A 62 -5.48 -16.70 1.58
CA GLY A 62 -5.11 -16.70 0.17
C GLY A 62 -3.62 -16.69 -0.16
N GLY A 63 -2.74 -16.98 0.81
CA GLY A 63 -1.45 -17.67 0.62
C GLY A 63 -0.40 -17.19 -0.41
N ALA A 64 -0.56 -16.08 -1.14
CA ALA A 64 0.36 -15.64 -2.20
C ALA A 64 1.01 -14.30 -1.90
N ASP A 65 2.30 -14.16 -2.23
CA ASP A 65 3.01 -12.88 -2.22
C ASP A 65 2.34 -11.92 -3.21
N THR A 66 1.92 -10.75 -2.71
CA THR A 66 1.14 -9.78 -3.49
C THR A 66 1.71 -8.39 -3.40
N ILE A 67 1.33 -7.57 -4.38
CA ILE A 67 1.65 -6.14 -4.43
C ILE A 67 0.35 -5.39 -4.17
N GLY A 68 0.34 -4.55 -3.15
CA GLY A 68 -0.74 -3.64 -2.85
C GLY A 68 -0.49 -2.29 -3.51
N ILE A 69 -1.45 -1.77 -4.27
CA ILE A 69 -1.39 -0.42 -4.86
C ILE A 69 -2.57 0.36 -4.31
N VAL A 70 -2.29 1.38 -3.51
CA VAL A 70 -3.30 2.15 -2.78
C VAL A 70 -3.33 3.57 -3.31
N PHE A 71 -4.50 4.01 -3.74
CA PHE A 71 -4.83 5.40 -4.00
C PHE A 71 -5.56 5.93 -2.77
N SER A 72 -4.85 6.68 -1.92
CA SER A 72 -5.37 7.24 -0.68
C SER A 72 -5.86 8.66 -0.93
N ALA A 73 -7.16 8.92 -0.77
CA ALA A 73 -7.69 10.26 -0.91
C ALA A 73 -7.05 11.19 0.13
N LYS A 74 -6.47 12.30 -0.35
CA LYS A 74 -5.94 13.37 0.49
C LYS A 74 -7.04 13.90 1.39
N LEU A 75 -6.65 14.37 2.56
CA LEU A 75 -7.53 15.08 3.46
C LEU A 75 -7.39 16.58 3.19
N ALA A 76 -8.51 17.29 3.09
CA ALA A 76 -8.46 18.74 3.03
C ALA A 76 -7.89 19.30 4.36
N PRO A 77 -7.11 20.39 4.34
CA PRO A 77 -6.62 21.03 5.56
C PRO A 77 -7.77 21.32 6.53
N GLY A 78 -7.63 20.87 7.79
CA GLY A 78 -8.68 20.99 8.82
C GLY A 78 -9.62 19.80 8.96
N GLN A 79 -9.58 18.80 8.06
CA GLN A 79 -10.34 17.54 8.18
C GLN A 79 -9.61 16.44 8.99
N LYS A 80 -8.93 16.81 10.09
CA LYS A 80 -8.33 15.81 10.99
C LYS A 80 -9.45 15.02 11.69
N GLY A 81 -9.51 13.71 11.47
CA GLY A 81 -10.38 12.81 12.26
C GLY A 81 -11.75 12.45 11.66
N LEU A 82 -12.01 12.70 10.38
CA LEU A 82 -13.31 12.35 9.74
C LEU A 82 -13.39 10.90 9.18
N GLY A 83 -12.41 10.05 9.48
CA GLY A 83 -12.38 8.68 8.95
C GLY A 83 -12.31 8.64 7.41
N ASN A 84 -12.94 7.64 6.79
CA ASN A 84 -12.87 7.34 5.35
C ASN A 84 -13.63 8.31 4.43
N ALA A 85 -14.22 9.39 4.97
CA ALA A 85 -15.04 10.33 4.22
C ALA A 85 -14.22 11.57 3.82
N SER A 86 -13.38 11.44 2.78
CA SER A 86 -12.79 12.60 2.12
C SER A 86 -13.77 13.17 1.09
N LYS A 87 -13.95 14.49 1.08
CA LYS A 87 -14.68 15.17 0.00
C LYS A 87 -13.92 15.15 -1.33
N LEU A 88 -12.62 14.83 -1.28
CA LEU A 88 -11.72 14.84 -2.44
C LEU A 88 -11.77 13.53 -3.24
N GLY A 89 -12.36 12.48 -2.67
CA GLY A 89 -12.61 11.21 -3.34
C GLY A 89 -12.65 10.01 -2.39
N ARG A 90 -12.87 8.84 -2.97
CA ARG A 90 -12.91 7.55 -2.29
C ARG A 90 -11.62 6.80 -2.55
N SER A 91 -10.90 6.48 -1.47
CA SER A 91 -9.70 5.65 -1.53
C SER A 91 -10.00 4.27 -2.07
N VAL A 92 -9.04 3.72 -2.84
CA VAL A 92 -9.15 2.39 -3.42
C VAL A 92 -7.80 1.69 -3.37
N MET A 93 -7.85 0.38 -3.14
CA MET A 93 -6.69 -0.49 -3.16
C MET A 93 -6.86 -1.57 -4.21
N TYR A 94 -5.84 -1.76 -5.04
CA TYR A 94 -5.73 -2.89 -5.94
C TYR A 94 -4.67 -3.86 -5.43
N ILE A 95 -4.99 -5.14 -5.45
CA ILE A 95 -4.09 -6.20 -5.00
C ILE A 95 -3.71 -7.00 -6.23
N ALA A 96 -2.41 -7.09 -6.49
CA ALA A 96 -1.84 -7.72 -7.67
C ALA A 96 -0.93 -8.91 -7.31
N SER A 97 -0.81 -9.87 -8.22
CA SER A 97 0.14 -10.97 -8.11
C SER A 97 1.58 -10.45 -8.17
N ARG A 98 2.45 -10.86 -7.24
CA ARG A 98 3.89 -10.52 -7.34
C ARG A 98 4.58 -11.24 -8.50
N ALA A 99 4.06 -12.39 -8.93
CA ALA A 99 4.63 -13.16 -10.02
C ALA A 99 4.37 -12.51 -11.40
N THR A 100 3.15 -12.03 -11.63
CA THR A 100 2.71 -11.56 -12.97
C THR A 100 2.42 -10.05 -13.03
N GLY A 101 2.16 -9.41 -11.89
CA GLY A 101 1.67 -8.03 -11.82
C GLY A 101 0.17 -7.89 -12.15
N GLU A 102 -0.54 -8.99 -12.39
CA GLU A 102 -1.97 -8.95 -12.72
C GLU A 102 -2.81 -8.59 -11.49
N ILE A 103 -3.84 -7.75 -11.70
CA ILE A 103 -4.77 -7.34 -10.64
C ILE A 103 -5.68 -8.52 -10.29
N LEU A 104 -5.60 -8.98 -9.04
CA LEU A 104 -6.38 -10.09 -8.51
C LEU A 104 -7.71 -9.61 -7.93
N ARG A 105 -7.70 -8.46 -7.25
CA ARG A 105 -8.91 -7.88 -6.65
C ARG A 105 -8.78 -6.38 -6.39
N GLU A 106 -9.94 -5.73 -6.33
CA GLU A 106 -10.12 -4.36 -5.86
C GLU A 106 -10.73 -4.38 -4.45
N GLN A 107 -10.21 -3.54 -3.56
CA GLN A 107 -10.75 -3.30 -2.22
C GLN A 107 -10.94 -1.79 -2.05
N GLY A 108 -12.19 -1.34 -1.98
CA GLY A 108 -12.53 0.05 -1.72
C GLY A 108 -13.11 0.26 -0.32
N SER A 109 -12.96 1.46 0.23
CA SER A 109 -13.67 1.87 1.45
C SER A 109 -15.16 2.00 1.14
N ARG A 110 -15.96 1.04 1.63
CA ARG A 110 -17.40 0.99 1.38
C ARG A 110 -18.14 2.13 2.06
#